data_AF-A0A961U933-F1
#
_entry.id   AF-A0A961U933-F1
#
_cell.length_a   1.000
_cell.length_b   1.000
_cell.length_c   1.000
_cell.angle_alpha   90.00
_cell.angle_beta   90.00
_cell.angle_gamma   90.00
#
_symmetry.space_group_name_H-M   'P 1'
#
loop_
_entity.id
_entity.type
_entity.pdbx_description
1 polymer ?
#
loop_
_entity_poly.entity_id
_entity_poly.type
_entity_poly.pdbx_seq_one_letter_code
_entity_poly.pdbx_strand_id
1 'polypeptide(L)' 'MTDAFICDYVRTPIGRYGGALANVRTDDLAAIPLAALLARNSALDPAAIDEVWMGCANQA' A
#
# COMPACT_ATOMS: atom_id res chain seq x y z
N MET A 1 -14.19 -24.20 -4.87
CA MET A 1 -13.96 -22.79 -4.47
C MET A 1 -12.82 -22.80 -3.48
N THR A 2 -11.83 -21.95 -3.67
CA THR A 2 -10.70 -21.81 -2.74
C THR A 2 -11.03 -20.74 -1.72
N ASP A 3 -10.66 -20.97 -0.47
CA ASP A 3 -10.81 -19.99 0.60
C ASP A 3 -9.81 -18.85 0.42
N ALA A 4 -10.20 -17.64 0.82
CA ALA A 4 -9.37 -16.44 0.76
C ALA A 4 -9.07 -15.93 2.17
N PHE A 5 -7.81 -15.62 2.43
CA PHE A 5 -7.33 -15.18 3.73
C PHE A 5 -6.68 -13.79 3.63
N ILE A 6 -6.90 -12.96 4.65
CA ILE A 6 -6.15 -11.71 4.84
C ILE A 6 -4.92 -12.05 5.70
N CYS A 7 -3.72 -11.89 5.15
CA CYS A 7 -2.48 -12.32 5.81
C CYS A 7 -1.79 -11.23 6.63
N ASP A 8 -1.67 -10.01 6.08
CA ASP A 8 -1.03 -8.87 6.74
C ASP A 8 -1.72 -7.56 6.33
N TYR A 9 -1.53 -6.51 7.14
CA TYR A 9 -2.08 -5.18 6.90
C TYR A 9 -1.15 -4.09 7.44
N VAL A 10 -0.96 -3.03 6.66
CA VAL A 10 -0.24 -1.82 7.06
C VAL A 10 -0.82 -0.60 6.37
N ARG A 11 -0.59 0.57 6.96
CA ARG A 11 -1.00 1.86 6.40
C ARG A 11 -0.04 2.97 6.81
N THR A 12 -0.10 4.08 6.08
CA THR A 12 0.50 5.34 6.54
C THR A 12 -0.32 5.92 7.70
N PRO A 13 0.23 6.87 8.45
CA PRO A 13 -0.58 7.81 9.23
C PRO A 13 -1.55 8.58 8.31
N ILE A 14 -2.60 9.15 8.90
CA ILE A 14 -3.52 10.04 8.19
C ILE A 14 -3.07 11.49 8.45
N GLY A 15 -2.75 12.21 7.38
CA GLY A 15 -2.37 13.62 7.44
C GLY A 15 -3.59 14.55 7.50
N ARG A 16 -3.44 15.69 8.19
CA ARG A 16 -4.39 16.82 8.04
C ARG A 16 -4.18 17.50 6.69
N TYR A 17 -5.20 18.21 6.19
CA TYR A 17 -5.06 19.09 5.03
C TYR A 17 -3.94 20.12 5.26
N GLY A 18 -3.02 20.24 4.29
CA GLY A 18 -1.82 21.08 4.43
C GLY A 18 -0.84 20.64 5.53
N GLY A 19 -0.98 19.42 6.06
CA GLY A 19 -0.20 18.91 7.19
C GLY A 19 0.98 18.03 6.79
N ALA A 20 1.31 17.07 7.68
CA ALA A 20 2.55 16.29 7.63
C ALA A 20 2.81 15.49 6.32
N LEU A 21 1.77 15.18 5.55
CA LEU A 21 1.88 14.43 4.30
C LEU A 21 1.65 15.30 3.05
N ALA A 22 1.44 16.62 3.20
CA ALA A 22 1.05 17.49 2.08
C ALA A 22 2.11 17.59 0.97
N ASN A 23 3.38 17.36 1.31
CA ASN A 23 4.49 17.40 0.35
C ASN A 23 4.85 16.02 -0.21
N VAL A 24 4.14 14.96 0.19
CA VAL A 24 4.33 13.62 -0.37
C VAL A 24 3.41 13.48 -1.57
N ARG A 25 3.96 13.15 -2.73
CA ARG A 25 3.12 12.87 -3.90
C ARG A 25 2.22 11.68 -3.63
N THR A 26 1.06 11.63 -4.28
CA THR A 26 0.06 10.57 -4.07
C THR A 26 0.57 9.20 -4.47
N ASP A 27 1.37 9.10 -5.54
CA ASP A 27 2.03 7.87 -5.98
C ASP A 27 3.10 7.39 -4.99
N ASP A 28 3.94 8.30 -4.51
CA ASP A 28 4.91 8.00 -3.43
C ASP A 28 4.19 7.53 -2.16
N LEU A 29 3.09 8.20 -1.79
CA LEU A 29 2.30 7.85 -0.60
C LEU A 29 1.66 6.46 -0.73
N ALA A 30 1.21 6.08 -1.93
CA ALA A 30 0.67 4.75 -2.22
C ALA A 30 1.75 3.65 -2.18
N ALA A 31 2.99 3.97 -2.57
CA ALA A 31 4.10 3.01 -2.57
C ALA A 31 4.59 2.64 -1.16
N ILE A 32 4.49 3.55 -0.18
CA ILE A 32 4.94 3.33 1.21
C ILE A 32 4.38 2.03 1.84
N PRO A 33 3.05 1.80 1.89
CA PRO A 33 2.51 0.56 2.46
C PRO A 33 2.90 -0.69 1.66
N LEU A 34 3.05 -0.60 0.34
CA LEU A 34 3.49 -1.74 -0.48
C LEU A 34 4.92 -2.16 -0.15
N ALA A 35 5.84 -1.18 -0.09
CA ALA A 35 7.23 -1.42 0.31
C ALA A 35 7.32 -1.98 1.74
N ALA A 36 6.49 -1.47 2.66
CA ALA A 36 6.43 -1.99 4.03
C ALA A 36 5.94 -3.43 4.10
N LEU A 37 4.94 -3.83 3.28
CA LEU A 37 4.48 -5.22 3.21
C LEU A 37 5.57 -6.15 2.68
N LEU A 38 6.26 -5.77 1.60
CA LEU A 38 7.37 -6.57 1.07
C LEU A 38 8.49 -6.73 2.12
N ALA A 39 8.82 -5.66 2.84
CA ALA A 39 9.85 -5.71 3.89
C ALA A 39 9.44 -6.57 5.10
N ARG A 40 8.15 -6.59 5.47
CA ARG A 40 7.63 -7.39 6.59
C ARG A 40 7.50 -8.87 6.25
N ASN A 41 7.36 -9.19 4.97
CA ASN A 41 7.09 -10.53 4.47
C ASN A 41 8.25 -11.02 3.60
N SER A 42 9.44 -11.21 4.20
CA SER A 42 10.67 -11.58 3.48
C SER A 42 10.62 -12.93 2.75
N ALA A 43 9.66 -13.80 3.08
CA ALA A 43 9.43 -15.06 2.40
C ALA A 43 8.51 -14.93 1.17
N LEU A 44 7.86 -13.79 0.97
CA LEU A 44 7.04 -13.52 -0.20
C LEU A 44 7.94 -13.25 -1.42
N ASP A 45 7.76 -14.02 -2.49
CA ASP A 45 8.33 -13.70 -3.79
C ASP A 45 7.51 -12.57 -4.44
N PRO A 46 8.09 -11.38 -4.71
CA PRO A 46 7.37 -10.30 -5.36
C PRO A 46 6.84 -10.68 -6.75
N ALA A 47 7.49 -11.63 -7.45
CA ALA A 47 7.04 -12.10 -8.75
C ALA A 47 5.79 -13.00 -8.68
N ALA A 48 5.41 -13.47 -7.49
CA ALA A 48 4.21 -14.25 -7.26
C ALA A 48 2.95 -13.38 -7.00
N ILE A 49 3.08 -12.06 -7.02
CA ILE A 49 1.95 -11.14 -6.90
C ILE A 49 1.25 -11.05 -8.27
N ASP A 50 0.03 -11.55 -8.34
CA ASP A 50 -0.75 -11.52 -9.59
C ASP A 50 -1.25 -10.12 -9.96
N GLU A 51 -1.71 -9.34 -8.96
CA GLU A 51 -2.35 -8.04 -9.20
C GLU A 51 -2.28 -7.12 -7.98
N VAL A 52 -2.28 -5.81 -8.21
CA VAL A 52 -2.34 -4.78 -7.16
C VAL A 52 -3.56 -3.89 -7.36
N TRP A 53 -4.54 -4.04 -6.47
CA TRP A 53 -5.76 -3.23 -6.48
C TRP A 53 -5.59 -2.00 -5.59
N MET A 54 -5.54 -0.80 -6.18
CA MET A 54 -5.40 0.47 -5.46
C MET A 54 -6.53 1.45 -5.77
N GLY A 55 -7.43 1.67 -4.80
CA GLY A 55 -8.51 2.64 -4.93
C GLY A 55 -8.02 4.08 -4.82
N CYS A 56 -8.41 4.93 -5.78
CA CYS A 56 -8.16 6.37 -5.76
C CYS A 56 -9.37 7.12 -6.31
N ALA A 57 -9.99 7.98 -5.49
CA ALA A 57 -11.21 8.70 -5.87
C ALA A 57 -10.96 9.87 -6.85
N ASN A 58 -9.73 10.40 -6.93
CA ASN A 58 -9.41 11.57 -7.75
C ASN A 58 -8.70 11.19 -9.07
N GLN A 59 -7.59 10.45 -9.00
CA GLN A 59 -6.76 10.02 -10.15
C GLN A 59 -6.02 11.13 -10.91
N ALA A 60 -6.07 12.36 -10.42
CA ALA A 60 -5.29 13.49 -10.94
C ALA A 60 -3.85 13.51 -10.43
#